data_AF-A0AAV0WDB4-F1
#
_entry.id   AF-A0AAV0WDB4-F1
#
_cell.length_a   1.000
_cell.length_b   1.000
_cell.length_c   1.000
_cell.angle_alpha   90.00
_cell.angle_beta   90.00
_cell.angle_gamma   90.00
#
_symmetry.space_group_name_H-M   'P 1'
#
loop_
_entity.id
_entity.type
_entity.pdbx_description
1 polymer ?
#
loop_
_entity_poly.entity_id
_entity_poly.type
_entity_poly.pdbx_seq_one_letter_code
_entity_poly.pdbx_strand_id
1 'polypeptide(L)'
;MINCLNVSLQEMRDSGNEQIKTEAISICDKVGIKSELKIKRTIKRKVMSGENSSGEDISADQFLTLEYYKVLDNMMAQMKWRFEQLSNIAVDFQFLSAHSLSVTPVE
;
A
#
# COMPACT_ATOMS: atom_id res chain seq x y z
N MET A 1 -1.86 11.44 14.10
CA MET A 1 -0.96 10.27 13.92
C MET A 1 -1.35 9.45 12.69
N ILE A 2 -2.58 8.93 12.58
CA ILE A 2 -3.05 8.18 11.39
C ILE A 2 -2.96 8.99 10.08
N ASN A 3 -3.29 10.29 10.14
CA ASN A 3 -3.22 11.17 8.97
C ASN A 3 -1.78 11.38 8.49
N CYS A 4 -0.82 11.53 9.40
CA CYS A 4 0.59 11.65 9.05
C CYS A 4 1.12 10.37 8.37
N LEU A 5 0.75 9.19 8.88
CA LEU A 5 1.13 7.91 8.27
C LEU A 5 0.54 7.75 6.86
N ASN A 6 -0.73 8.11 6.67
CA ASN A 6 -1.36 8.10 5.34
C ASN A 6 -0.68 9.07 4.37
N VAL A 7 -0.28 10.26 4.83
CA VAL A 7 0.46 11.23 4.01
C VAL A 7 1.80 10.65 3.58
N SER A 8 2.56 10.05 4.50
CA SER A 8 3.85 9.42 4.14
C SER A 8 3.69 8.24 3.17
N LEU A 9 2.64 7.42 3.31
CA LEU A 9 2.33 6.36 2.34
C LEU A 9 1.98 6.92 0.96
N GLN A 10 1.24 8.03 0.92
CA GLN A 10 0.88 8.71 -0.31
C GLN A 10 2.12 9.33 -0.98
N GLU A 11 3.01 9.96 -0.23
CA GLU A 11 4.29 10.50 -0.73
C GLU A 11 5.16 9.40 -1.34
N MET A 12 5.26 8.24 -0.68
CA MET A 12 5.97 7.07 -1.23
C MET A 12 5.32 6.54 -2.51
N ARG A 13 4.00 6.61 -2.63
CA ARG A 13 3.30 6.23 -3.86
C ARG A 13 3.60 7.19 -4.99
N ASP A 14 3.54 8.49 -4.72
CA ASP A 14 3.62 9.53 -5.74
C ASP A 14 5.05 9.76 -6.25
N SER A 15 6.05 9.56 -5.40
CA SER A 15 7.45 9.91 -5.70
C SER A 15 8.47 8.80 -5.45
N GLY A 16 8.12 7.78 -4.67
CA GLY A 16 9.08 6.77 -4.20
C GLY A 16 9.44 5.70 -5.22
N ASN A 17 8.61 5.46 -6.24
CA ASN A 17 8.80 4.34 -7.17
C ASN A 17 10.16 4.41 -7.90
N GLU A 18 10.51 5.54 -8.49
CA GLU A 18 11.76 5.70 -9.25
C GLU A 18 12.99 5.66 -8.33
N GLN A 19 12.86 6.21 -7.11
CA GLN A 19 13.93 6.20 -6.13
C GLN A 19 14.23 4.77 -5.65
N ILE A 20 13.18 3.99 -5.36
CA ILE A 20 13.29 2.58 -4.95
C ILE A 20 13.84 1.71 -6.09
N LYS A 21 13.41 1.94 -7.34
CA LYS A 21 13.97 1.24 -8.50
C LYS A 21 15.48 1.51 -8.65
N THR A 22 15.88 2.78 -8.53
CA THR A 22 17.29 3.17 -8.66
C THR A 22 18.15 2.58 -7.55
N GLU A 23 17.65 2.58 -6.30
CA GLU A 23 18.34 1.92 -5.18
C GLU A 23 18.42 0.40 -5.38
N ALA A 24 17.35 -0.25 -5.83
CA ALA A 24 17.33 -1.68 -6.11
C ALA A 24 18.36 -2.06 -7.19
N ILE A 25 18.48 -1.26 -8.25
CA ILE A 25 19.51 -1.44 -9.29
C ILE A 25 20.90 -1.29 -8.67
N SER A 26 21.14 -0.24 -7.88
CA SER A 26 22.43 -0.02 -7.21
C SER A 26 22.81 -1.17 -6.28
N ILE A 27 21.86 -1.77 -5.57
CA ILE A 27 22.08 -2.94 -4.71
C ILE A 27 22.43 -4.16 -5.56
N CYS A 28 21.70 -4.42 -6.66
CA CYS A 28 22.01 -5.52 -7.58
C CYS A 28 23.45 -5.41 -8.12
N ASP A 29 23.85 -4.21 -8.54
CA ASP A 29 25.19 -3.95 -9.05
C ASP A 29 26.26 -4.18 -7.97
N LYS A 30 26.01 -3.75 -6.73
CA LYS A 30 26.92 -4.00 -5.58
C LYS A 30 27.08 -5.48 -5.25
N VAL A 31 26.03 -6.28 -5.45
CA VAL A 31 26.02 -7.72 -5.12
C VAL A 31 26.41 -8.57 -6.33
N GLY A 32 26.69 -7.97 -7.49
CA GLY A 32 27.07 -8.68 -8.72
C GLY A 32 25.93 -9.45 -9.37
N ILE A 33 24.68 -9.06 -9.08
CA ILE A 33 23.48 -9.64 -9.66
C ILE A 33 23.14 -8.82 -10.92
N LYS A 34 22.83 -9.50 -12.03
CA LYS A 34 22.29 -8.82 -13.21
C LYS A 34 21.02 -8.04 -12.82
N SER A 35 21.07 -6.72 -12.96
CA SER A 35 19.97 -5.78 -12.71
C SER A 35 18.85 -5.85 -13.75
N GLU A 36 18.99 -6.69 -14.78
CA GLU A 36 17.94 -7.00 -15.75
C GLU A 36 16.74 -7.68 -15.09
N LEU A 37 15.58 -7.02 -15.11
CA LEU A 37 14.30 -7.62 -14.72
C LEU A 37 13.90 -8.72 -15.71
N LYS A 38 14.38 -9.96 -15.48
CA LYS A 38 13.93 -11.12 -16.25
C LYS A 38 12.48 -11.45 -15.88
N ILE A 39 11.56 -11.27 -16.81
CA ILE A 39 10.16 -11.71 -16.71
C ILE A 39 10.16 -13.23 -16.50
N LYS A 40 10.03 -13.68 -15.25
CA LYS A 40 10.03 -15.12 -14.91
C LYS A 40 8.68 -15.78 -15.21
N ARG A 41 7.60 -14.98 -15.36
CA ARG A 41 6.25 -15.47 -15.66
C ARG A 41 5.48 -14.45 -16.50
N THR A 42 5.29 -14.74 -17.78
CA THR A 42 4.16 -14.19 -18.54
C THR A 42 2.90 -14.79 -17.91
N ILE A 43 2.30 -14.10 -16.93
CA ILE A 43 1.01 -14.51 -16.39
C ILE A 43 0.02 -14.31 -17.53
N LYS A 44 -0.34 -15.40 -18.22
CA LYS A 44 -1.45 -15.39 -19.18
C LYS A 44 -2.72 -15.07 -18.40
N ARG A 45 -3.07 -13.79 -18.27
CA ARG A 45 -4.42 -13.40 -17.84
C ARG A 45 -5.35 -13.87 -18.94
N LYS A 46 -6.26 -14.77 -18.61
CA LYS A 46 -7.35 -15.17 -19.49
C LYS A 46 -8.28 -13.96 -19.64
N VAL A 47 -8.05 -13.14 -20.67
CA VAL A 47 -8.97 -12.08 -21.08
C VAL A 47 -10.16 -12.77 -21.74
N MET A 48 -11.37 -12.54 -21.21
CA MET A 48 -12.59 -13.00 -21.86
C MET A 48 -12.79 -12.17 -23.13
N SER A 49 -12.66 -12.83 -24.27
CA SER A 49 -12.65 -12.25 -25.61
C SER A 49 -13.91 -11.44 -25.93
N GLY A 50 -13.72 -10.16 -26.26
CA GLY A 50 -14.60 -9.32 -27.04
C GLY A 50 -13.71 -8.38 -27.86
N GLU A 51 -13.93 -8.35 -29.18
CA GLU A 51 -13.13 -7.72 -30.25
C GLU A 51 -12.13 -6.61 -29.84
N ASN A 52 -10.88 -6.78 -30.29
CA ASN A 52 -9.80 -5.79 -30.35
C ASN A 52 -8.98 -5.50 -29.08
N SER A 53 -8.80 -6.46 -28.17
CA SER A 53 -7.73 -6.30 -27.18
C SER A 53 -6.38 -6.63 -27.81
N SER A 54 -5.68 -5.62 -28.34
CA SER A 54 -4.23 -5.67 -28.39
C SER A 54 -3.76 -5.90 -26.95
N GLY A 55 -3.44 -7.15 -26.63
CA GLY A 55 -2.81 -7.47 -25.35
C GLY A 55 -1.45 -6.82 -25.36
N GLU A 56 -1.38 -5.56 -24.94
CA GLU A 56 -0.10 -4.93 -24.65
C GLU A 56 0.53 -5.76 -23.54
N ASP A 57 1.54 -6.54 -23.91
CA ASP A 57 2.40 -7.24 -22.97
C ASP A 57 3.03 -6.18 -22.07
N ILE A 58 2.46 -6.01 -20.87
CA ILE A 58 2.95 -5.08 -19.85
C ILE A 58 4.42 -5.41 -19.60
N SER A 59 5.30 -4.42 -19.72
CA SER A 59 6.73 -4.62 -19.50
C SER A 59 7.01 -5.04 -18.05
N ALA A 60 8.14 -5.70 -17.81
CA ALA A 60 8.53 -6.10 -16.44
C ALA A 60 8.54 -4.93 -15.45
N ASP A 61 8.94 -3.75 -15.93
CA ASP A 61 9.02 -2.52 -15.16
C ASP A 61 7.64 -1.94 -14.84
N GLN A 62 6.74 -1.95 -15.82
CA GLN A 62 5.34 -1.55 -15.61
C GLN A 62 4.63 -2.50 -14.64
N PHE A 63 4.91 -3.80 -14.73
CA PHE A 63 4.36 -4.79 -13.80
C PHE A 63 4.86 -4.56 -12.36
N LEU A 64 6.17 -4.34 -12.18
CA LEU A 64 6.76 -4.03 -10.88
C LEU A 64 6.13 -2.76 -10.28
N THR A 65 5.97 -1.72 -11.10
CA THR A 65 5.34 -0.46 -10.72
C THR A 65 3.90 -0.66 -10.27
N LEU A 66 3.12 -1.47 -11.00
CA LEU A 66 1.74 -1.78 -10.65
C LEU A 66 1.64 -2.56 -9.32
N GLU A 67 2.50 -3.55 -9.10
CA GLU A 67 2.51 -4.29 -7.83
C GLU A 67 2.96 -3.39 -6.67
N TYR A 68 3.92 -2.49 -6.89
CA TYR A 68 4.33 -1.48 -5.91
C TYR A 68 3.14 -0.60 -5.49
N TYR A 69 2.42 -0.02 -6.45
CA TYR A 69 1.24 0.81 -6.15
C TYR A 69 0.14 0.02 -5.45
N LYS A 70 -0.11 -1.22 -5.87
CA LYS A 70 -1.11 -2.09 -5.26
C LYS A 70 -0.83 -2.37 -3.79
N VAL A 71 0.43 -2.57 -3.42
CA VAL A 71 0.83 -2.78 -2.02
C VAL A 71 0.55 -1.52 -1.19
N LEU A 72 0.98 -0.35 -1.67
CA LEU A 72 0.75 0.92 -0.96
C LEU A 72 -0.74 1.26 -0.83
N ASP A 73 -1.51 1.06 -1.90
CA ASP A 73 -2.96 1.27 -1.91
C ASP A 73 -3.66 0.37 -0.89
N ASN A 74 -3.25 -0.89 -0.82
CA ASN A 74 -3.79 -1.82 0.17
C ASN A 74 -3.46 -1.35 1.60
N MET A 75 -2.20 -0.97 1.86
CA MET A 75 -1.80 -0.46 3.18
C MET A 75 -2.62 0.76 3.59
N MET A 76 -2.79 1.74 2.69
CA MET A 76 -3.60 2.93 2.95
C MET A 76 -5.06 2.59 3.24
N ALA A 77 -5.66 1.70 2.45
CA ALA A 77 -7.04 1.26 2.66
C ALA A 77 -7.21 0.55 4.01
N GLN A 78 -6.29 -0.34 4.36
CA GLN A 78 -6.31 -1.08 5.62
C GLN A 78 -6.12 -0.15 6.83
N MET A 79 -5.21 0.82 6.76
CA MET A 79 -5.00 1.79 7.84
C MET A 79 -6.26 2.63 8.09
N LYS A 80 -6.88 3.15 7.03
CA LYS A 80 -8.14 3.91 7.14
C LYS A 80 -9.25 3.06 7.76
N TRP A 81 -9.46 1.86 7.21
CA TRP A 81 -10.51 0.97 7.70
C TRP A 81 -10.33 0.59 9.16
N ARG A 82 -9.12 0.18 9.57
CA ARG A 82 -8.84 -0.20 10.97
C ARG A 82 -9.03 0.97 11.92
N PHE A 83 -8.63 2.18 11.53
CA PHE A 83 -8.82 3.37 12.35
C PHE A 83 -10.31 3.64 12.58
N GLU A 84 -11.12 3.58 11.52
CA GLU A 84 -12.57 3.75 11.63
C GLU A 84 -13.20 2.71 12.55
N GLN A 85 -12.83 1.43 12.42
CA GLN A 85 -13.31 0.38 13.32
C GLN A 85 -12.93 0.64 14.78
N LEU A 86 -11.69 1.03 15.05
CA LEU A 86 -11.25 1.36 16.41
C LEU A 86 -11.96 2.60 16.96
N SER A 87 -12.22 3.61 16.14
CA SER A 87 -12.99 4.79 16.54
C SER A 87 -14.42 4.41 16.91
N ASN A 88 -15.08 3.55 16.13
CA ASN A 88 -16.42 3.08 16.45
C ASN A 88 -16.45 2.31 17.77
N ILE A 89 -15.50 1.39 17.97
CA ILE A 89 -15.37 0.65 19.23
C ILE A 89 -15.12 1.63 20.40
N ALA A 90 -14.26 2.63 20.22
CA ALA A 90 -13.96 3.59 21.28
C ALA A 90 -15.21 4.39 21.73
N VAL A 91 -16.17 4.64 20.83
CA VAL A 91 -17.45 5.27 21.17
C VAL A 91 -18.26 4.38 22.11
N ASP A 92 -18.33 3.08 21.85
CA ASP A 92 -19.05 2.14 22.72
C ASP A 92 -18.46 2.09 24.14
N PHE A 93 -17.14 2.33 24.26
CA PHE A 93 -16.43 2.39 25.53
C PHE A 93 -16.21 3.82 26.06
N GLN A 94 -16.92 4.82 25.54
CA GLN A 94 -16.75 6.22 25.96
C GLN A 94 -17.02 6.42 27.46
N PHE A 95 -17.84 5.57 28.08
CA PHE A 95 -18.10 5.56 29.52
C PHE A 95 -16.86 5.28 30.37
N LEU A 96 -15.83 4.64 29.81
CA LEU A 96 -14.52 4.43 30.45
C LEU A 96 -13.56 5.60 30.23
N SER A 97 -14.00 6.68 29.56
CA SER A 97 -13.16 7.85 29.37
C SER A 97 -12.87 8.54 30.70
N ALA A 98 -11.68 9.15 30.81
CA ALA A 98 -11.29 9.90 32.01
C ALA A 98 -12.33 10.98 32.37
N HIS A 99 -12.97 11.58 31.37
CA HIS A 99 -14.07 12.51 31.59
C HIS A 99 -15.25 11.80 32.27
N SER A 100 -15.80 10.74 31.67
CA SER A 100 -16.93 9.98 32.24
C SER A 100 -16.66 9.47 33.66
N LEU A 101 -15.43 9.01 33.93
CA LEU A 101 -15.02 8.54 35.25
C LEU A 101 -14.86 9.67 36.28
N SER A 102 -14.58 10.90 35.84
CA SER A 102 -14.45 12.05 36.73
C SER A 102 -15.80 12.68 37.14
N VAL A 103 -16.85 12.43 36.35
CA VAL A 103 -18.21 12.92 36.64
C VAL A 103 -19.07 11.91 37.40
N THR A 104 -18.64 10.64 37.45
CA THR A 104 -19.30 9.62 38.29
C THR A 104 -19.10 9.97 39.78
N PRO A 105 -20.19 10.11 40.55
CA PRO A 105 -20.08 10.33 41.99
C PRO A 105 -19.41 9.12 42.63
N VAL A 106 -18.39 9.36 43.45
CA VAL A 106 -17.86 8.34 44.35
C VAL A 106 -18.86 8.21 45.48
N GLU A 107 -19.58 7.08 45.55
CA GLU A 107 -20.37 6.70 46.74
C GLU A 107 -19.45 6.42 47.94
#